data_AF-A0A3E1ND52-F1
#
_entry.id   AF-A0A3E1ND52-F1
#
_cell.length_a   1.000
_cell.length_b   1.000
_cell.length_c   1.000
_cell.angle_alpha   90.00
_cell.angle_beta   90.00
_cell.angle_gamma   90.00
#
_symmetry.space_group_name_H-M   'P 1'
#
loop_
_entity.id
_entity.type
_entity.pdbx_description
1 polymer ?
#
loop_
_entity_poly.entity_id
_entity_poly.type
_entity_poly.pdbx_seq_one_letter_code
_entity_poly.pdbx_strand_id
1 'polypeptide(L)'
;MSKKILVAFFCLFFLVIVIVFIILPDKGSQEIFEVVALPDSTNPQLYLKKMSWGLTSDKQIVAISTNDKHAFDSTSKGDYIYRGLSSFFYRLKGDSLFVYVPEASKLPVEIKSSIKVVQVELDNVAMMNLIQGDNYKKQGLKAF
;
A
#
# COMPACT_ATOMS: atom_id res chain seq x y z
N MET A 1 -39.15 3.87 -40.61
CA MET A 1 -37.73 3.74 -40.19
C MET A 1 -37.34 2.27 -40.25
N SER A 2 -36.28 1.92 -40.98
CA SER A 2 -35.88 0.51 -41.15
C SER A 2 -35.40 -0.08 -39.82
N LYS A 3 -35.78 -1.32 -39.51
CA LYS A 3 -35.31 -2.05 -38.31
C LYS A 3 -33.77 -2.05 -38.20
N LYS A 4 -33.07 -2.03 -39.34
CA LYS A 4 -31.60 -1.96 -39.40
C LYS A 4 -31.04 -0.64 -38.86
N ILE A 5 -31.73 0.48 -39.11
CA ILE A 5 -31.34 1.81 -38.63
C ILE A 5 -31.54 1.89 -37.11
N LEU A 6 -32.62 1.32 -36.60
CA LEU A 6 -32.89 1.26 -35.15
C LEU A 6 -31.81 0.46 -34.41
N VAL A 7 -31.43 -0.70 -34.94
CA VAL A 7 -30.37 -1.55 -34.35
C VAL A 7 -29.02 -0.84 -34.38
N ALA A 8 -28.65 -0.20 -35.50
CA ALA A 8 -27.40 0.54 -35.59
C ALA A 8 -27.33 1.69 -34.57
N PHE A 9 -28.44 2.40 -34.35
CA PHE A 9 -28.51 3.46 -33.36
C PHE A 9 -28.34 2.94 -31.92
N PHE A 10 -28.94 1.79 -31.63
CA PHE A 10 -28.81 1.14 -30.31
C PHE A 10 -27.37 0.66 -30.05
N CYS A 11 -26.72 0.07 -31.05
CA CYS A 11 -25.31 -0.32 -30.96
C CYS A 11 -24.39 0.90 -30.76
N LEU A 12 -24.64 2.00 -31.48
CA LEU A 12 -23.86 3.23 -31.34
C LEU A 12 -24.03 3.84 -29.94
N PHE A 13 -25.26 3.88 -29.43
CA PHE A 13 -25.55 4.38 -28.09
C PHE A 13 -24.88 3.52 -27.01
N PHE A 14 -24.94 2.19 -27.13
CA PHE A 14 -24.26 1.28 -26.21
C PHE A 14 -22.74 1.48 -26.23
N LEU A 15 -22.16 1.66 -27.42
CA LEU A 15 -20.72 1.90 -27.58
C LEU A 15 -20.28 3.21 -26.93
N VAL A 16 -21.09 4.28 -27.05
CA VAL A 16 -20.84 5.55 -26.35
C VAL A 16 -20.89 5.37 -24.82
N ILE A 17 -21.86 4.60 -24.29
CA ILE A 17 -21.93 4.31 -22.85
C ILE A 17 -20.66 3.58 -22.37
N VAL A 18 -20.20 2.58 -23.13
CA VAL A 18 -18.98 1.82 -22.80
C VAL A 18 -17.75 2.73 -22.79
N ILE A 19 -17.60 3.60 -23.79
CA ILE A 19 -16.50 4.57 -23.85
C ILE A 19 -16.56 5.53 -22.65
N VAL A 20 -17.74 6.05 -22.31
CA VAL A 20 -17.92 6.94 -21.16
C VAL A 20 -17.56 6.24 -19.84
N PHE A 21 -17.93 4.97 -19.67
CA PHE A 21 -17.57 4.17 -18.51
C PHE A 21 -16.06 3.92 -18.38
N ILE A 22 -15.35 3.79 -19.51
CA ILE A 22 -13.89 3.56 -19.51
C ILE A 22 -13.12 4.88 -19.26
N ILE A 23 -13.61 6.01 -19.79
CA ILE A 23 -12.89 7.29 -19.74
C ILE A 23 -13.17 8.07 -18.46
N LEU A 24 -14.37 7.95 -17.86
CA LEU A 24 -14.67 8.67 -16.62
C LEU A 24 -13.69 8.22 -15.52
N PRO A 25 -12.81 9.12 -15.02
CA PRO A 25 -11.94 8.79 -13.91
C PRO A 25 -12.82 8.43 -12.73
N ASP A 26 -12.57 7.24 -12.19
CA ASP A 26 -13.37 6.66 -11.13
C ASP A 26 -13.30 7.55 -9.88
N LYS A 27 -14.36 8.35 -9.68
CA LYS A 27 -14.53 9.15 -8.45
C LYS A 27 -14.85 8.28 -7.23
N GLY A 28 -14.98 6.97 -7.42
CA GLY A 28 -15.41 6.00 -6.43
C GLY A 28 -14.32 5.10 -5.87
N SER A 29 -13.06 5.21 -6.29
CA SER A 29 -11.99 4.45 -5.62
C SER A 29 -11.79 5.01 -4.21
N GLN A 30 -12.50 4.46 -3.24
CA GLN A 30 -12.30 4.79 -1.83
C GLN A 30 -10.87 4.43 -1.48
N GLU A 31 -10.04 5.46 -1.30
CA GLU A 31 -8.70 5.29 -0.79
C GLU A 31 -8.83 4.92 0.70
N ILE A 32 -8.50 3.68 1.03
CA ILE A 32 -8.50 3.23 2.42
C ILE A 32 -7.13 3.55 3.00
N PHE A 33 -7.11 4.46 3.97
CA PHE A 33 -5.90 4.87 4.68
C PHE A 33 -5.87 4.25 6.09
N GLU A 34 -4.81 3.49 6.37
CA GLU A 34 -4.48 3.04 7.71
C GLU A 34 -3.19 3.70 8.16
N VAL A 35 -3.19 4.33 9.33
CA VAL A 35 -2.00 4.99 9.91
C VAL A 35 -1.82 4.51 11.33
N VAL A 36 -0.66 3.93 11.63
CA VAL A 36 -0.29 3.48 12.96
C VAL A 36 0.95 4.25 13.41
N ALA A 37 0.82 4.98 14.52
CA ALA A 37 1.95 5.58 15.22
C ALA A 37 2.71 4.46 15.96
N LEU A 38 4.02 4.38 15.73
CA LEU A 38 4.86 3.42 16.44
C LEU A 38 5.08 3.92 17.88
N PRO A 39 4.92 3.06 18.91
CA PRO A 39 5.04 3.45 20.31
C PRO A 39 6.50 3.77 20.66
N ASP A 40 6.90 5.01 20.41
CA ASP A 40 8.14 5.58 20.91
C ASP A 40 7.86 7.01 21.39
N SER A 41 8.64 7.43 22.40
CA SER A 41 8.55 8.71 23.10
C SER A 41 9.36 9.83 22.43
N THR A 42 10.01 9.54 21.31
CA THR A 42 10.98 10.44 20.67
C THR A 42 10.43 11.09 19.41
N ASN A 43 10.68 12.40 19.30
CA ASN A 43 10.21 13.26 18.23
C ASN A 43 11.34 13.42 17.17
N PRO A 44 11.09 13.16 15.86
CA PRO A 44 9.80 12.88 15.25
C PRO A 44 9.35 11.42 15.32
N GLN A 45 8.06 11.27 15.64
CA GLN A 45 7.33 10.01 15.67
C GLN A 45 7.39 9.34 14.29
N LEU A 46 7.59 8.03 14.27
CA LEU A 46 7.53 7.24 13.05
C LEU A 46 6.13 6.65 12.88
N TYR A 47 5.59 6.79 11.68
CA TYR A 47 4.27 6.31 11.28
C TYR A 47 4.41 5.23 10.22
N LEU A 48 3.65 4.16 10.39
CA LEU A 48 3.41 3.17 9.36
C LEU A 48 2.08 3.48 8.70
N LYS A 49 2.08 3.65 7.39
CA LYS A 49 0.92 4.06 6.59
C LYS A 49 0.62 3.01 5.54
N LYS A 50 -0.65 2.70 5.30
CA LYS A 50 -1.11 1.86 4.19
C LYS A 50 -2.19 2.61 3.43
N MET A 51 -2.07 2.61 2.11
CA MET A 51 -3.07 3.12 1.19
C MET A 51 -3.44 2.00 0.23
N SER A 52 -4.72 1.65 0.18
CA SER A 52 -5.26 0.73 -0.82
C SER A 52 -6.31 1.44 -1.68
N TRP A 53 -6.28 1.21 -2.99
CA TRP A 53 -7.23 1.80 -3.94
C TRP A 53 -7.52 0.83 -5.10
N GLY A 54 -8.49 1.21 -5.94
CA GLY A 54 -9.04 0.33 -6.98
C GLY A 54 -10.27 -0.45 -6.50
N LEU A 55 -11.15 -0.84 -7.42
CA LEU A 55 -12.45 -1.46 -7.12
C LEU A 55 -12.33 -2.74 -6.27
N THR A 56 -11.25 -3.50 -6.47
CA THR A 56 -10.95 -4.73 -5.73
C THR A 56 -9.82 -4.54 -4.71
N SER A 57 -9.40 -3.29 -4.43
CA SER A 57 -8.22 -2.98 -3.60
C SER A 57 -6.95 -3.71 -4.07
N ASP A 58 -6.80 -3.86 -5.39
CA ASP A 58 -5.66 -4.53 -6.04
C ASP A 58 -4.39 -3.68 -6.08
N LYS A 59 -4.51 -2.41 -5.72
CA LYS A 59 -3.38 -1.49 -5.60
C LYS A 59 -3.18 -1.15 -4.14
N GLN A 60 -1.97 -1.37 -3.65
CA GLN A 60 -1.58 -1.10 -2.28
C GLN A 60 -0.18 -0.47 -2.23
N ILE A 61 -0.02 0.49 -1.33
CA ILE A 61 1.27 1.05 -0.93
C ILE A 61 1.34 1.03 0.58
N VAL A 62 2.48 0.58 1.11
CA VAL A 62 2.85 0.79 2.52
C VAL A 62 3.99 1.79 2.56
N ALA A 63 3.92 2.77 3.46
CA ALA A 63 5.00 3.70 3.70
C ALA A 63 5.39 3.79 5.17
N ILE A 64 6.66 4.03 5.42
CA ILE A 64 7.19 4.40 6.73
C ILE A 64 7.63 5.86 6.62
N SER A 65 7.03 6.73 7.43
CA SER A 65 7.19 8.20 7.31
C SER A 65 7.23 8.86 8.69
N THR A 66 7.86 10.02 8.79
CA THR A 66 7.80 10.90 9.99
C THR A 66 6.66 11.92 9.93
N ASN A 67 5.94 11.98 8.81
CA ASN A 67 4.77 12.85 8.64
C ASN A 67 3.52 12.07 9.07
N ASP A 68 2.63 12.68 9.85
CA ASP A 68 1.38 12.07 10.31
C ASP A 68 0.22 12.19 9.30
N LYS A 69 0.38 13.02 8.26
CA LYS A 69 -0.67 13.28 7.28
C LYS A 69 -1.09 12.00 6.55
N HIS A 70 -2.40 11.85 6.39
CA HIS A 70 -3.04 10.74 5.64
C HIS A 70 -2.72 10.75 4.14
N ALA A 71 -2.19 11.84 3.59
CA ALA A 71 -1.79 11.91 2.18
C ALA A 71 -0.43 11.24 1.94
N PHE A 72 -0.40 10.30 1.00
CA PHE A 72 0.83 9.74 0.46
C PHE A 72 1.40 10.69 -0.61
N ASP A 73 2.52 11.34 -0.30
CA ASP A 73 3.36 11.88 -1.37
C ASP A 73 4.27 10.75 -1.85
N SER A 74 3.86 10.05 -2.90
CA SER A 74 4.65 8.95 -3.48
C SER A 74 5.99 9.40 -4.11
N THR A 75 6.24 10.72 -4.15
CA THR A 75 7.49 11.36 -4.59
C THR A 75 8.34 11.88 -3.43
N SER A 76 7.85 11.76 -2.20
CA SER A 76 8.58 12.05 -0.97
C SER A 76 9.90 11.30 -0.95
N LYS A 77 11.01 12.04 -1.01
CA LYS A 77 12.37 11.48 -0.89
C LYS A 77 12.70 11.00 0.53
N GLY A 78 11.80 11.22 1.49
CA GLY A 78 12.00 10.98 2.92
C GLY A 78 11.33 9.72 3.48
N ASP A 79 10.56 8.99 2.67
CA ASP A 79 9.77 7.85 3.13
C ASP A 79 10.31 6.52 2.57
N TYR A 80 10.21 5.45 3.37
CA TYR A 80 10.33 4.09 2.82
C TYR A 80 9.01 3.76 2.13
N ILE A 81 9.04 3.33 0.87
CA ILE A 81 7.85 3.04 0.08
C ILE A 81 7.91 1.60 -0.42
N TYR A 82 6.92 0.81 -0.03
CA TYR A 82 6.73 -0.57 -0.46
C TYR A 82 5.47 -0.63 -1.31
N ARG A 83 5.58 -1.21 -2.50
CA ARG A 83 4.50 -1.24 -3.49
C ARG A 83 4.03 -2.66 -3.72
N GLY A 84 2.73 -2.81 -3.94
CA GLY A 84 2.11 -4.09 -4.26
C GLY A 84 1.35 -4.71 -3.10
N LEU A 85 0.69 -5.83 -3.39
CA LEU A 85 -0.20 -6.57 -2.47
C LEU A 85 0.54 -7.53 -1.55
N SER A 86 1.86 -7.37 -1.44
CA SER A 86 2.69 -8.26 -0.64
C SER A 86 2.47 -8.03 0.85
N SER A 87 2.50 -9.11 1.63
CA SER A 87 2.42 -9.02 3.07
C SER A 87 3.56 -8.19 3.64
N PHE A 88 3.22 -7.33 4.60
CA PHE A 88 4.16 -6.48 5.33
C PHE A 88 4.15 -6.89 6.80
N PHE A 89 5.28 -7.42 7.29
CA PHE A 89 5.41 -7.76 8.70
C PHE A 89 6.43 -6.86 9.38
N TYR A 90 6.19 -6.52 10.63
CA TYR A 90 7.09 -5.67 11.39
C TYR A 90 7.16 -6.02 12.86
N ARG A 91 8.25 -5.60 13.51
CA ARG A 91 8.36 -5.54 14.97
C ARG A 91 9.26 -4.38 15.39
N LEU A 92 8.99 -3.85 16.58
CA LEU A 92 9.88 -2.93 17.26
C LEU A 92 10.77 -3.72 18.22
N LYS A 93 12.06 -3.40 18.25
CA LYS A 93 13.01 -3.95 19.21
C LYS A 93 14.07 -2.89 19.54
N GLY A 94 13.99 -2.33 20.73
CA GLY A 94 14.78 -1.14 21.10
C GLY A 94 14.48 0.01 20.13
N ASP A 95 15.51 0.73 19.71
CA ASP A 95 15.41 1.89 18.81
C ASP A 95 15.38 1.47 17.33
N SER A 96 14.84 0.28 17.03
CA SER A 96 14.84 -0.27 15.68
C SER A 96 13.49 -0.86 15.30
N LEU A 97 13.00 -0.44 14.14
CA LEU A 97 11.87 -1.03 13.44
C LEU A 97 12.39 -2.04 12.44
N PHE A 98 12.17 -3.32 12.70
CA PHE A 98 12.46 -4.38 11.75
C PHE A 98 11.24 -4.59 10.86
N VAL A 99 11.43 -4.53 9.56
CA VAL A 99 10.39 -4.77 8.56
C VAL A 99 10.80 -5.94 7.67
N TYR A 100 9.88 -6.85 7.44
CA TYR A 100 10.07 -8.08 6.70
C TYR A 100 9.18 -8.03 5.47
N VAL A 101 9.83 -7.96 4.30
CA VAL A 101 9.19 -7.63 3.02
C VAL A 101 9.81 -8.49 1.92
N PRO A 102 9.11 -8.73 0.79
CA PRO A 102 9.70 -9.49 -0.31
C PRO A 102 10.67 -8.67 -1.17
N GLU A 103 10.55 -7.34 -1.15
CA GLU A 103 11.47 -6.41 -1.81
C GLU A 103 11.71 -5.22 -0.89
N ALA A 104 12.97 -4.92 -0.60
CA ALA A 104 13.32 -3.75 0.18
C ALA A 104 13.03 -2.44 -0.58
N SER A 105 12.52 -1.44 0.11
CA SER A 105 12.41 -0.08 -0.39
C SER A 105 13.79 0.49 -0.69
N LYS A 106 13.95 1.06 -1.89
CA LYS A 106 15.18 1.72 -2.35
C LYS A 106 15.41 3.11 -1.73
N LEU A 107 14.37 3.69 -1.12
CA LEU A 107 14.39 4.97 -0.41
C LEU A 107 14.09 4.74 1.09
N PRO A 108 14.52 5.62 2.01
CA PRO A 108 15.23 6.88 1.83
C PRO A 108 16.67 6.85 2.38
N VAL A 109 17.49 7.76 1.85
CA VAL A 109 18.86 8.00 2.29
C VAL A 109 18.89 8.78 3.62
N GLU A 110 17.80 9.47 4.02
CA GLU A 110 17.79 10.39 5.17
C GLU A 110 16.42 10.50 5.88
N ILE A 111 15.87 9.41 6.44
CA ILE A 111 14.75 9.58 7.40
C ILE A 111 15.34 10.16 8.71
N LYS A 112 14.90 11.37 9.10
CA LYS A 112 15.29 11.95 10.39
C LYS A 112 14.39 11.39 11.48
N SER A 113 14.70 10.20 11.98
CA SER A 113 14.02 9.60 13.14
C SER A 113 15.07 8.98 14.07
N SER A 114 14.78 8.97 15.37
CA SER A 114 15.50 8.18 16.37
C SER A 114 15.39 6.67 16.11
N ILE A 115 14.30 6.23 15.49
CA ILE A 115 14.07 4.81 15.16
C ILE A 115 14.81 4.45 13.88
N LYS A 116 15.74 3.50 13.98
CA LYS A 116 16.41 2.91 12.83
C LYS A 116 15.49 1.92 12.13
N VAL A 117 15.22 2.13 10.86
CA VAL A 117 14.49 1.16 10.04
C VAL A 117 15.47 0.11 9.50
N VAL A 118 15.20 -1.16 9.78
CA VAL A 118 15.97 -2.31 9.30
C VAL A 118 15.08 -3.13 8.38
N GLN A 119 15.43 -3.17 7.10
CA GLN A 119 14.71 -3.92 6.08
C GLN A 119 15.32 -5.33 5.96
N VAL A 120 14.49 -6.35 6.14
CA VAL A 120 14.84 -7.75 5.94
C VAL A 120 14.06 -8.24 4.73
N GLU A 121 14.78 -8.38 3.61
CA GLU A 121 14.20 -8.98 2.41
C GLU A 121 14.07 -10.48 2.60
N LEU A 122 12.87 -11.01 2.36
CA LEU A 122 12.56 -12.43 2.47
C LEU A 122 12.25 -12.99 1.10
N ASP A 123 12.84 -14.14 0.79
CA ASP A 123 12.40 -14.92 -0.36
C ASP A 123 10.96 -15.44 -0.17
N ASN A 124 10.40 -16.00 -1.25
CA ASN A 124 9.03 -16.52 -1.23
C ASN A 124 8.84 -17.61 -0.16
N VAL A 125 9.82 -18.49 0.04
CA VAL A 125 9.70 -19.60 0.99
C VAL A 125 9.64 -19.07 2.43
N ALA A 126 10.53 -18.15 2.78
CA ALA A 126 10.57 -17.50 4.08
C ALA A 126 9.30 -16.66 4.33
N MET A 127 8.82 -15.95 3.31
CA MET A 127 7.56 -15.19 3.40
C MET A 127 6.37 -16.11 3.66
N MET A 128 6.24 -17.19 2.89
CA MET A 128 5.17 -18.17 3.07
C MET A 128 5.23 -18.85 4.43
N ASN A 129 6.42 -19.12 4.97
CA ASN A 129 6.59 -19.68 6.30
C ASN A 129 6.06 -18.75 7.40
N LEU A 130 6.13 -17.43 7.22
CA LEU A 130 5.55 -16.45 8.15
C LEU A 130 4.02 -16.44 8.07
N ILE A 131 3.47 -16.50 6.85
CA ILE A 131 2.03 -16.48 6.58
C ILE A 131 1.36 -17.77 7.08
N GLN A 132 2.00 -18.93 6.87
CA GLN A 132 1.41 -20.22 7.17
C GLN A 132 1.09 -20.36 8.66
N GLY A 133 -0.19 -20.57 8.98
CA GLY A 133 -0.66 -20.78 10.34
C GLY A 133 -0.34 -19.64 11.30
N ASP A 134 -0.28 -18.39 10.79
CA ASP A 134 0.07 -17.19 11.56
C ASP A 134 1.41 -17.29 12.30
N ASN A 135 2.39 -18.01 11.74
CA ASN A 135 3.70 -18.19 12.38
C ASN A 135 4.41 -16.87 12.68
N TYR A 136 4.12 -15.79 11.95
CA TYR A 136 4.59 -14.45 12.27
C TYR A 136 4.26 -14.04 13.72
N LYS A 137 3.09 -14.42 14.26
CA LYS A 137 2.70 -14.15 15.66
C LYS A 137 3.61 -14.89 16.64
N LYS A 138 3.94 -16.15 16.35
CA LYS A 138 4.86 -16.96 17.17
C LYS A 138 6.28 -16.37 17.21
N GLN A 139 6.66 -15.66 16.15
CA GLN A 139 7.93 -14.93 16.06
C GLN A 139 7.86 -13.51 16.65
N GLY A 140 6.72 -13.12 17.23
CA GLY A 140 6.50 -11.79 17.82
C GLY A 140 6.37 -10.67 16.80
N LEU A 141 6.04 -10.99 15.55
CA LEU A 141 5.79 -10.03 14.49
C LEU A 141 4.32 -9.58 14.48
N LYS A 142 4.09 -8.39 13.94
CA LYS A 142 2.77 -7.87 13.61
C LYS A 142 2.62 -7.81 12.09
N ALA A 143 1.44 -8.14 11.58
CA ALA A 143 1.06 -7.89 10.19
C ALA A 143 0.52 -6.47 10.06
N PHE A 144 0.77 -5.84 8.92
CA PHE A 144 0.24 -4.53 8.57
C PHE A 144 -0.50 -4.57 7.24
#